data_AF-X1KYM8-F1
#
_entry.id   AF-X1KYM8-F1
#
_cell.length_a   1.000
_cell.length_b   1.000
_cell.length_c   1.000
_cell.angle_alpha   90.00
_cell.angle_beta   90.00
_cell.angle_gamma   90.00
#
_symmetry.space_group_name_H-M   'P 1'
#
loop_
_entity.id
_entity.type
_entity.pdbx_description
1 polymer ?
#
loop_
_entity_poly.entity_id
_entity_poly.type
_entity_poly.pdbx_seq_one_letter_code
_entity_poly.pdbx_strand_id
1 'polypeptide(L)' 'MKMKKIAVLTSGGDSPGMNAAIRAAVRTGIFHGLEVFGVERGFTGLMEGKIFPMNLVSTKLPFIVL' A
#
# COMPACT_ATOMS: atom_id res chain seq x y z
N MET A 1 0.26 15.19 -17.99
CA MET A 1 1.03 14.51 -16.92
C MET A 1 0.66 13.03 -16.92
N LYS A 2 1.61 12.11 -17.09
CA LYS A 2 1.36 10.69 -16.81
C LYS A 2 1.37 10.49 -15.29
N MET A 3 0.44 9.70 -14.76
CA MET A 3 0.42 9.30 -13.36
C MET A 3 1.69 8.48 -13.08
N LYS A 4 2.52 8.91 -12.13
CA LYS A 4 3.81 8.25 -11.81
C LYS A 4 3.80 7.50 -10.50
N LYS A 5 2.88 7.82 -9.59
CA LYS A 5 2.87 7.35 -8.20
C LYS A 5 1.47 6.98 -7.74
N ILE A 6 1.35 5.90 -6.98
CA ILE A 6 0.12 5.47 -6.31
C ILE A 6 0.40 5.11 -4.84
N ALA A 7 -0.59 5.29 -3.97
CA ALA A 7 -0.52 4.88 -2.58
C ALA A 7 -1.63 3.87 -2.27
N VAL A 8 -1.31 2.84 -1.50
CA VAL A 8 -2.23 1.80 -1.03
C VAL A 8 -2.39 1.96 0.47
N LEU A 9 -3.63 2.09 0.92
CA LEU A 9 -4.01 2.14 2.33
C LEU A 9 -5.19 1.20 2.54
N THR A 10 -5.32 0.65 3.75
CA THR A 10 -6.55 -0.05 4.15
C THR A 10 -7.23 0.68 5.30
N SER A 11 -8.55 0.79 5.21
CA SER A 11 -9.41 1.38 6.23
C SER A 11 -10.35 0.33 6.77
N GLY A 12 -10.52 0.24 8.09
CA GLY A 12 -11.37 -0.76 8.74
C GLY A 12 -10.55 -1.80 9.52
N GLY A 13 -11.22 -2.84 10.00
CA GLY A 13 -10.57 -3.93 10.74
C GLY A 13 -9.96 -5.01 9.83
N ASP A 14 -9.04 -5.79 10.41
CA ASP A 14 -8.36 -6.89 9.74
C ASP A 14 -9.32 -7.95 9.23
N SER A 15 -9.13 -8.34 7.97
CA SER A 15 -9.89 -9.38 7.31
C SER A 15 -8.96 -10.32 6.52
N PRO A 16 -9.27 -11.63 6.48
CA PRO A 16 -8.53 -12.56 5.64
C PRO A 16 -8.53 -12.08 4.17
N GLY A 17 -7.35 -12.07 3.55
CA GLY A 17 -7.18 -11.69 2.14
C GLY A 17 -6.69 -10.26 1.90
N MET A 18 -6.70 -9.37 2.90
CA MET A 18 -6.21 -7.99 2.73
C MET A 18 -4.74 -7.94 2.28
N ASN A 19 -3.88 -8.75 2.90
CA ASN A 19 -2.47 -8.86 2.48
C ASN A 19 -2.31 -9.35 1.04
N ALA A 20 -3.19 -10.24 0.57
CA ALA A 20 -3.17 -10.72 -0.80
C ALA A 20 -3.59 -9.61 -1.78
N ALA A 21 -4.62 -8.84 -1.44
CA ALA A 21 -5.06 -7.69 -2.23
C ALA A 21 -3.98 -6.60 -2.32
N ILE A 22 -3.36 -6.23 -1.19
CA ILE A 22 -2.25 -5.27 -1.15
C ILE A 22 -1.10 -5.78 -2.03
N ARG A 23 -0.72 -7.04 -1.89
CA ARG A 23 0.33 -7.66 -2.71
C ARG A 23 0.00 -7.61 -4.21
N ALA A 24 -1.24 -7.90 -4.59
CA ALA A 24 -1.66 -7.86 -5.99
C ALA A 24 -1.60 -6.44 -6.56
N ALA A 25 -2.10 -5.44 -5.82
CA ALA A 25 -2.06 -4.04 -6.21
C ALA A 25 -0.61 -3.53 -6.38
N VAL A 26 0.26 -3.80 -5.40
CA VAL A 26 1.67 -3.39 -5.42
C VAL A 26 2.41 -3.98 -6.60
N ARG A 27 2.30 -5.30 -6.81
CA ARG A 27 3.01 -5.97 -7.92
C ARG A 27 2.51 -5.49 -9.27
N THR A 28 1.19 -5.29 -9.41
CA THR A 28 0.60 -4.78 -10.65
C THR A 28 1.04 -3.35 -10.94
N GLY A 29 1.06 -2.48 -9.93
CA GLY A 29 1.52 -1.10 -10.09
C GLY A 29 2.99 -1.03 -10.53
N ILE A 30 3.87 -1.78 -9.85
CA ILE A 30 5.29 -1.86 -10.21
C ILE A 30 5.47 -2.41 -11.64
N PHE A 31 4.71 -3.45 -12.01
CA PHE A 31 4.75 -4.02 -13.37
C PHE A 31 4.40 -3.00 -14.45
N HIS A 32 3.49 -2.06 -14.16
CA HIS A 32 3.13 -0.95 -15.06
C HIS A 32 4.05 0.27 -14.96
N GLY A 33 5.17 0.16 -14.24
CA GLY A 33 6.16 1.24 -14.08
C GLY A 33 5.72 2.35 -13.14
N LEU A 34 4.78 2.09 -12.22
CA LEU A 34 4.36 3.03 -11.19
C LEU A 34 5.26 2.90 -9.94
N GLU A 35 5.58 4.02 -9.32
CA GLU A 35 6.08 4.04 -7.95
C GLU A 35 4.91 3.78 -6.99
N VAL A 36 5.02 2.74 -6.16
CA VAL A 36 3.95 2.35 -5.23
C VAL A 36 4.38 2.66 -3.80
N PHE A 37 3.46 3.24 -3.03
CA PHE A 37 3.64 3.56 -1.62
C PHE A 37 2.58 2.84 -0.78
N GLY A 38 2.95 2.49 0.46
CA GLY A 38 2.04 2.02 1.49
C GLY A 38 1.76 3.14 2.47
N VAL A 39 0.56 3.15 3.06
CA VAL A 39 0.18 4.06 4.14
C VAL A 39 -0.17 3.24 5.37
N GLU A 40 0.42 3.57 6.50
CA GLU A 40 0.12 2.90 7.77
C GLU A 40 -1.20 3.39 8.36
N ARG A 41 -1.89 2.55 9.15
CA ARG A 41 -3.06 2.96 9.96
C ARG A 41 -4.14 3.74 9.19
N GLY A 42 -4.39 3.33 7.94
CA GLY A 42 -5.39 3.94 7.07
C GLY A 42 -5.30 5.46 6.93
N PHE A 43 -6.41 6.14 7.14
CA PHE A 43 -6.48 7.61 7.01
C PHE A 43 -5.70 8.36 8.08
N THR A 44 -5.56 7.81 9.29
CA THR A 44 -4.80 8.46 10.35
C THR A 44 -3.33 8.58 9.96
N GLY A 45 -2.71 7.50 9.49
CA GLY A 45 -1.33 7.57 9.02
C GLY A 45 -1.18 8.39 7.74
N LEU A 46 -2.21 8.46 6.89
CA LEU A 46 -2.19 9.40 5.76
C LEU A 46 -2.07 10.86 6.21
N MET A 47 -2.89 11.27 7.19
CA MET A 47 -2.85 12.62 7.75
C MET A 47 -1.53 12.91 8.48
N GLU A 48 -0.96 11.90 9.13
CA GLU A 48 0.34 11.98 9.82
C GLU A 48 1.56 11.86 8.88
N GLY A 49 1.34 11.63 7.58
CA GLY A 49 2.42 11.46 6.61
C GLY A 49 3.21 10.15 6.73
N LYS A 50 2.61 9.11 7.36
CA LYS A 50 3.18 7.75 7.49
C LYS A 50 3.09 6.97 6.19
N ILE A 51 3.85 7.44 5.21
CA ILE A 51 3.88 6.92 3.84
C ILE A 51 5.28 6.36 3.57
N PHE A 52 5.37 5.16 3.03
CA PHE A 52 6.65 4.49 2.78
C PHE A 52 6.65 3.77 1.43
N PRO A 53 7.81 3.61 0.77
CA PRO A 53 7.89 2.97 -0.54
C PRO A 53 7.66 1.46 -0.45
N MET A 54 6.92 0.91 -1.43
CA MET A 54 6.67 -0.51 -1.57
C MET A 54 7.54 -1.12 -2.67
N ASN A 55 7.89 -2.40 -2.52
CA ASN A 55 8.65 -3.15 -3.51
C ASN A 55 8.09 -4.57 -3.69
N LEU A 56 8.62 -5.33 -4.64
CA LEU A 56 8.12 -6.67 -4.99
C LEU A 56 8.23 -7.70 -3.84
N VAL A 57 9.10 -7.45 -2.87
CA VAL A 57 9.37 -8.34 -1.72
C VAL A 57 8.57 -7.90 -0.50
N SER A 58 8.56 -6.59 -0.22
CA SER A 58 7.88 -5.93 0.90
C SER A 58 6.38 -5.78 0.61
N THR A 59 5.63 -6.86 0.82
CA THR A 59 4.17 -6.89 0.69
C THR A 59 3.46 -7.43 1.93
N LYS A 60 4.22 -7.95 2.90
CA LYS A 60 3.78 -8.23 4.25
C LYS A 60 4.29 -7.10 5.12
N LEU A 61 3.44 -6.14 5.43
CA LEU A 61 3.71 -5.21 6.51
C LEU A 61 2.56 -5.29 7.50
N PRO A 62 2.84 -5.58 8.78
CA PRO A 62 1.84 -5.64 9.83
C PRO A 62 1.17 -4.26 10.10
N PHE A 63 1.60 -3.21 9.40
CA PHE A 63 1.24 -1.81 9.67
C PHE A 63 0.25 -1.18 8.68
N ILE A 64 -0.02 -1.82 7.53
CA ILE A 64 -1.09 -1.35 6.64
C ILE A 64 -2.44 -1.85 7.17
N VAL A 65 -2.45 -3.08 7.70
CA VAL A 65 -3.69 -3.78 8.06
C VAL A 65 -4.23 -3.32 9.42
N LEU A 66 -3.41 -2.81 10.36
CA LEU A 66 -3.85 -2.17 11.62
C LEU A 66 -3.35 -0.73 11.76
#